data_AF-A0A8H6MYI3-F1
#
_entry.id   AF-A0A8H6MYI3-F1
#
_cell.length_a   1.000
_cell.length_b   1.000
_cell.length_c   1.000
_cell.angle_alpha   90.00
_cell.angle_beta   90.00
_cell.angle_gamma   90.00
#
_symmetry.space_group_name_H-M   'P 1'
#
loop_
_entity.id
_entity.type
_entity.pdbx_description
1 polymer ?
#
loop_
_entity_poly.entity_id
_entity_poly.type
_entity_poly.pdbx_seq_one_letter_code
_entity_poly.pdbx_strand_id
1 'polypeptide(L)'
;LTQDEAVKLAGEDPDAHTADLYDSIARGDFPSWNVFFQVMDPRDAEKYRWNIFDMTKVWPHADYPLIPVGKLTLNKNPSNYFADIEQAAFSPSNMVRGFAPSADPMLQARMFAYNDAARYRLGVNYQQLPCNRAISPVYSPYQRDGFMTFGDNYGGDPNYVRSDLKPVAFVGSQGASGYALGGHEEWVGRVCGFTSQVVEDDFVQARAFWDVLGQQPGEQEALVYNIVQHLGGARPEVHEKAFGMFSLVSPDLGEKIKNAIQAGYK
;
A
#
# COMPACT_ATOMS: atom_id res chain seq x y z
N LEU A 1 20.34 -2.18 8.18
CA LEU A 1 20.84 -1.25 9.21
C LEU A 1 20.39 -1.76 10.55
N THR A 2 21.29 -1.83 11.52
CA THR A 2 20.90 -1.96 12.93
C THR A 2 20.25 -0.66 13.40
N GLN A 3 19.60 -0.69 14.56
CA GLN A 3 19.01 0.51 15.15
C GLN A 3 20.05 1.63 15.39
N ASP A 4 21.23 1.29 15.92
CA ASP A 4 22.29 2.27 16.19
C ASP A 4 22.85 2.87 14.89
N GLU A 5 23.03 2.05 13.86
CA GLU A 5 23.44 2.52 12.53
C GLU A 5 22.38 3.45 11.93
N ALA A 6 21.10 3.12 12.06
CA ALA A 6 20.00 3.94 11.55
C ALA A 6 19.90 5.29 12.29
N VAL A 7 20.04 5.31 13.62
CA VAL A 7 20.06 6.54 14.42
C VAL A 7 21.24 7.42 14.04
N LYS A 8 22.43 6.82 13.89
CA LYS A 8 23.62 7.54 13.45
C LYS A 8 23.42 8.13 12.05
N LEU A 9 22.96 7.33 11.09
CA LEU A 9 22.72 7.76 9.71
C LEU A 9 21.70 8.92 9.67
N ALA A 10 20.61 8.84 10.44
CA ALA A 10 19.60 9.90 10.50
C ALA A 10 20.16 11.24 11.00
N GLY A 11 21.20 11.22 11.83
CA GLY A 11 21.89 12.44 12.30
C GLY A 11 23.00 12.93 11.36
N GLU A 12 23.69 12.02 10.67
CA GLU A 12 24.81 12.35 9.78
C GLU A 12 24.33 12.76 8.38
N ASP A 13 23.35 12.04 7.83
CA ASP A 13 22.79 12.26 6.49
C ASP A 13 21.31 11.83 6.44
N PRO A 14 20.36 12.76 6.68
CA PRO A 14 18.94 12.45 6.62
C PRO A 14 18.44 12.12 5.22
N ASP A 15 19.22 12.42 4.18
CA ASP A 15 18.88 12.19 2.77
C ASP A 15 19.60 10.97 2.17
N ALA A 16 20.28 10.16 3.01
CA ALA A 16 21.14 9.07 2.58
C ALA A 16 20.48 8.10 1.59
N HIS A 17 19.21 7.74 1.80
CA HIS A 17 18.49 6.85 0.89
C HIS A 17 18.09 7.53 -0.44
N THR A 18 17.82 8.83 -0.41
CA THR A 18 17.58 9.63 -1.62
C THR A 18 18.86 9.73 -2.44
N ALA A 19 19.99 10.01 -1.79
CA ALA A 19 21.31 10.06 -2.41
C ALA A 19 21.71 8.71 -3.00
N ASP A 20 21.57 7.62 -2.24
CA ASP A 20 21.89 6.25 -2.67
C ASP A 20 21.13 5.85 -3.95
N LEU A 21 19.81 6.09 -3.99
CA LEU A 21 19.00 5.79 -5.17
C LEU A 21 19.40 6.66 -6.37
N TYR A 22 19.60 7.97 -6.15
CA TYR A 22 19.97 8.89 -7.22
C TYR A 22 21.34 8.51 -7.82
N ASP A 23 22.34 8.30 -6.97
CA ASP A 23 23.71 8.00 -7.38
C ASP A 23 23.81 6.63 -8.05
N SER A 24 23.06 5.64 -7.56
CA SER A 24 22.96 4.31 -8.19
C SER A 24 22.44 4.41 -9.62
N ILE A 25 21.37 5.17 -9.84
CA ILE A 25 20.85 5.39 -11.20
C ILE A 25 21.84 6.21 -12.03
N ALA A 26 22.45 7.26 -11.47
CA ALA A 26 23.39 8.13 -12.19
C ALA A 26 24.64 7.38 -12.69
N ARG A 27 25.11 6.39 -11.91
CA ARG A 27 26.27 5.55 -12.26
C ARG A 27 25.93 4.29 -13.06
N GLY A 28 24.66 4.12 -13.46
CA GLY A 28 24.21 2.99 -14.28
C GLY A 28 23.95 1.69 -13.50
N ASP A 29 23.98 1.74 -12.18
CA ASP A 29 23.66 0.61 -11.29
C ASP A 29 22.15 0.59 -11.00
N PHE A 30 21.37 0.20 -12.01
CA PHE A 30 19.92 0.31 -11.97
C PHE A 30 19.29 -0.73 -11.04
N PRO A 31 18.61 -0.32 -9.95
CA PRO A 31 17.95 -1.27 -9.07
C PRO A 31 16.74 -1.88 -9.78
N SER A 32 16.47 -3.15 -9.48
CA SER A 32 15.41 -3.90 -10.13
C SER A 32 14.76 -4.95 -9.24
N TRP A 33 13.48 -5.22 -9.49
CA TRP A 33 12.65 -6.13 -8.72
C TRP A 33 11.93 -7.11 -9.65
N ASN A 34 11.88 -8.38 -9.25
CA ASN A 34 11.02 -9.37 -9.89
C ASN A 34 9.59 -9.21 -9.34
N VAL A 35 8.61 -9.15 -10.25
CA VAL A 35 7.20 -9.00 -9.92
C VAL A 35 6.53 -10.37 -9.98
N PHE A 36 5.81 -10.72 -8.92
CA PHE A 36 5.08 -11.99 -8.79
C PHE A 36 3.63 -11.73 -8.38
N PHE A 37 2.75 -12.69 -8.68
CA PHE A 37 1.40 -12.76 -8.13
C PHE A 37 1.21 -14.05 -7.32
N GLN A 38 0.38 -13.96 -6.28
CA GLN A 38 -0.30 -15.13 -5.74
C GLN A 38 -1.73 -15.10 -6.28
N VAL A 39 -2.27 -16.26 -6.66
CA VAL A 39 -3.60 -16.38 -7.26
C VAL A 39 -4.40 -17.39 -6.46
N MET A 40 -5.58 -16.97 -6.00
CA MET A 40 -6.54 -17.79 -5.27
C MET A 40 -7.81 -17.91 -6.10
N ASP A 41 -8.32 -19.13 -6.25
CA ASP A 41 -9.64 -19.32 -6.84
C ASP A 41 -10.71 -18.78 -5.88
N PRO A 42 -11.70 -18.02 -6.34
CA PRO A 42 -12.73 -17.47 -5.45
C PRO A 42 -13.48 -18.52 -4.62
N ARG A 43 -13.59 -19.77 -5.10
CA ARG A 43 -14.20 -20.88 -4.34
C ARG A 43 -13.36 -21.30 -3.12
N ASP A 44 -12.06 -21.05 -3.17
CA ASP A 44 -11.16 -21.32 -2.04
C ASP A 44 -11.23 -20.19 -1.02
N ALA A 45 -11.43 -18.94 -1.47
CA ALA A 45 -11.54 -17.77 -0.60
C ALA A 45 -12.66 -17.90 0.43
N GLU A 46 -13.82 -18.46 0.05
CA GLU A 46 -14.96 -18.71 0.96
C GLU A 46 -14.63 -19.66 2.12
N LYS A 47 -13.64 -20.53 1.93
CA LYS A 47 -13.27 -21.59 2.88
C LYS A 47 -11.88 -21.37 3.48
N TYR A 48 -11.20 -20.30 3.08
CA TYR A 48 -9.87 -20.03 3.53
C TYR A 48 -9.89 -19.66 5.01
N ARG A 49 -8.91 -20.17 5.75
CA ARG A 49 -8.87 -20.06 7.23
C ARG A 49 -8.76 -18.62 7.75
N TRP A 50 -8.36 -17.68 6.89
CA TRP A 50 -8.34 -16.26 7.21
C TRP A 50 -9.20 -15.49 6.24
N ASN A 51 -9.74 -14.37 6.72
CA ASN A 51 -10.38 -13.40 5.84
C ASN A 51 -9.36 -12.88 4.82
N ILE A 52 -9.60 -13.16 3.53
CA ILE A 52 -8.71 -12.72 2.44
C ILE A 52 -8.70 -11.20 2.24
N PHE A 53 -9.62 -10.49 2.89
CA PHE A 53 -9.75 -9.04 2.88
C PHE A 53 -9.15 -8.38 4.15
N ASP A 54 -8.56 -9.17 5.05
CA ASP A 54 -7.84 -8.66 6.21
C ASP A 54 -6.37 -8.40 5.86
N MET A 55 -6.01 -7.12 5.74
CA MET A 55 -4.65 -6.70 5.39
C MET A 55 -3.58 -7.01 6.44
N THR A 56 -3.96 -7.50 7.63
CA THR A 56 -2.99 -7.98 8.63
C THR A 56 -2.53 -9.41 8.36
N LYS A 57 -3.11 -10.09 7.36
CA LYS A 57 -2.81 -11.49 7.04
C LYS A 57 -2.05 -11.61 5.72
N VAL A 58 -1.11 -12.55 5.67
CA VAL A 58 -0.44 -13.01 4.45
C VAL A 58 -1.01 -14.34 3.97
N TRP A 59 -0.86 -14.64 2.68
CA TRP A 59 -1.11 -15.96 2.12
C TRP A 59 0.19 -16.76 2.13
N PRO A 60 0.32 -17.85 2.91
CA PRO A 60 1.56 -18.60 2.97
C PRO A 60 1.94 -19.13 1.59
N HIS A 61 3.22 -18.98 1.23
CA HIS A 61 3.73 -19.41 -0.07
C HIS A 61 3.57 -20.90 -0.33
N ALA A 62 3.46 -21.72 0.73
CA ALA A 62 3.19 -23.15 0.62
C ALA A 62 1.77 -23.44 0.06
N ASP A 63 0.80 -22.58 0.37
CA ASP A 63 -0.58 -22.74 -0.09
C ASP A 63 -0.77 -22.09 -1.47
N TYR A 64 -0.23 -20.88 -1.62
CA TYR A 64 -0.32 -20.07 -2.85
C TYR A 64 1.08 -19.65 -3.28
N PRO A 65 1.76 -20.44 -4.14
CA PRO A 65 3.12 -20.13 -4.57
C PRO A 65 3.17 -18.86 -5.42
N LEU A 66 4.35 -18.22 -5.44
CA LEU A 66 4.61 -17.04 -6.25
C LEU A 66 4.66 -17.40 -7.74
N ILE A 67 3.86 -16.71 -8.54
CA ILE A 67 3.81 -16.85 -10.00
C ILE A 67 4.55 -15.66 -10.63
N PRO A 68 5.64 -15.88 -11.38
CA PRO A 68 6.41 -14.79 -11.99
C PRO A 68 5.60 -14.06 -13.06
N VAL A 69 5.67 -12.72 -13.04
CA VAL A 69 4.97 -11.84 -13.99
C VAL A 69 5.96 -11.06 -14.85
N GLY A 70 6.99 -10.48 -14.23
CA GLY A 70 7.94 -9.64 -14.97
C GLY A 70 9.01 -9.01 -14.08
N LYS A 71 9.65 -7.96 -14.58
CA LYS A 71 10.73 -7.24 -13.90
C LYS A 71 10.49 -5.73 -13.97
N LEU A 72 10.53 -5.05 -12.82
CA LEU A 72 10.53 -3.60 -12.70
C LEU A 72 11.97 -3.12 -12.55
N THR A 73 12.41 -2.13 -13.33
CA THR A 73 13.76 -1.55 -13.23
C THR A 73 13.66 -0.03 -13.21
N LEU A 74 14.30 0.62 -12.24
CA LEU A 74 14.40 2.08 -12.18
C LEU A 74 15.71 2.49 -12.84
N ASN A 75 15.62 3.15 -13.99
CA ASN A 75 16.78 3.46 -14.84
C ASN A 75 16.91 4.95 -15.19
N LYS A 76 16.13 5.81 -14.54
CA LYS A 76 16.09 7.24 -14.83
C LYS A 76 15.74 8.05 -13.59
N ASN A 77 16.59 9.02 -13.27
CA ASN A 77 16.34 10.00 -12.21
C ASN A 77 15.33 11.07 -12.68
N PRO A 78 14.61 11.71 -11.74
CA PRO A 78 13.77 12.85 -12.06
C PRO A 78 14.61 13.97 -12.68
N SER A 79 14.06 14.68 -13.67
CA SER A 79 14.71 15.86 -14.25
C SER A 79 14.57 17.06 -13.32
N ASN A 80 13.44 17.14 -12.61
CA ASN A 80 13.19 18.13 -11.58
C ASN A 80 12.43 17.47 -10.42
N TYR A 81 13.04 17.44 -9.25
CA TYR A 81 12.47 16.76 -8.08
C TYR A 81 11.07 17.27 -7.72
N PHE A 82 10.84 18.58 -7.71
CA PHE A 82 9.54 19.13 -7.36
C PHE A 82 8.46 18.74 -8.37
N ALA A 83 8.74 18.90 -9.67
CA ALA A 83 7.78 18.61 -10.72
C ALA A 83 7.50 17.10 -10.90
N ASP A 84 8.54 16.27 -10.78
CA ASP A 84 8.45 14.84 -11.08
C ASP A 84 8.13 13.99 -9.85
N ILE A 85 8.56 14.39 -8.65
CA ILE A 85 8.41 13.63 -7.40
C ILE A 85 7.39 14.27 -6.45
N GLU A 86 7.61 15.53 -6.02
CA GLU A 86 6.71 16.17 -5.04
C GLU A 86 5.29 16.35 -5.58
N GLN A 87 5.16 16.61 -6.88
CA GLN A 87 3.86 16.74 -7.55
C GLN A 87 3.26 15.41 -8.02
N ALA A 88 3.98 14.30 -7.89
CA ALA A 88 3.44 12.99 -8.24
C ALA A 88 2.23 12.65 -7.34
N ALA A 89 1.20 12.06 -7.94
CA ALA A 89 -0.01 11.64 -7.27
C ALA A 89 -0.39 10.22 -7.69
N PHE A 90 -0.42 9.33 -6.71
CA PHE A 90 -0.79 7.92 -6.89
C PHE A 90 -2.15 7.68 -6.23
N SER A 91 -3.02 6.89 -6.85
CA SER A 91 -4.27 6.45 -6.24
C SER A 91 -4.55 5.00 -6.62
N PRO A 92 -4.91 4.13 -5.65
CA PRO A 92 -5.36 2.78 -5.96
C PRO A 92 -6.56 2.73 -6.89
N SER A 93 -7.36 3.82 -6.96
CA SER A 93 -8.50 3.90 -7.87
C SER A 93 -8.14 4.00 -9.35
N ASN A 94 -6.89 4.31 -9.67
CA ASN A 94 -6.43 4.47 -11.04
C ASN A 94 -6.03 3.09 -11.59
N MET A 95 -7.03 2.21 -11.73
CA MET A 95 -6.84 0.86 -12.25
C MET A 95 -7.08 0.82 -13.76
N VAL A 96 -6.38 -0.09 -14.43
CA VAL A 96 -6.61 -0.40 -15.85
C VAL A 96 -7.50 -1.63 -15.98
N ARG A 97 -8.12 -1.81 -17.16
CA ARG A 97 -8.97 -2.97 -17.45
C ARG A 97 -8.24 -4.28 -17.12
N GLY A 98 -8.92 -5.16 -16.39
CA GLY A 98 -8.38 -6.44 -15.92
C GLY A 98 -7.99 -6.45 -14.44
N PHE A 99 -7.93 -5.27 -13.81
CA PHE A 99 -7.72 -5.11 -12.37
C PHE A 99 -8.95 -4.45 -11.73
N ALA A 100 -9.34 -4.95 -10.56
CA ALA A 100 -10.43 -4.42 -9.76
C ALA A 100 -10.04 -4.51 -8.27
N PRO A 101 -10.55 -3.61 -7.42
CA PRO A 101 -10.29 -3.69 -5.98
C PRO A 101 -11.03 -4.88 -5.37
N SER A 102 -10.43 -5.52 -4.36
CA SER A 102 -11.12 -6.45 -3.48
C SER A 102 -11.98 -5.70 -2.45
N ALA A 103 -12.76 -6.44 -1.66
CA ALA A 103 -13.58 -5.89 -0.59
C ALA A 103 -12.82 -5.58 0.72
N ASP A 104 -11.49 -5.52 0.68
CA ASP A 104 -10.69 -5.05 1.82
C ASP A 104 -11.14 -3.63 2.22
N PRO A 105 -11.67 -3.42 3.44
CA PRO A 105 -12.21 -2.14 3.85
C PRO A 105 -11.17 -1.01 3.84
N MET A 106 -9.90 -1.33 4.07
CA MET A 106 -8.81 -0.38 4.00
C MET A 106 -8.47 -0.03 2.55
N LEU A 107 -8.47 -1.00 1.63
CA LEU A 107 -8.36 -0.69 0.20
C LEU A 107 -9.54 0.18 -0.28
N GLN A 108 -10.77 -0.18 0.10
CA GLN A 108 -11.98 0.57 -0.25
C GLN A 108 -11.93 2.03 0.23
N ALA A 109 -11.47 2.29 1.47
CA ALA A 109 -11.27 3.65 1.96
C ALA A 109 -10.21 4.41 1.14
N ARG A 110 -9.12 3.74 0.75
CA ARG A 110 -8.03 4.33 -0.04
C ARG A 110 -8.44 4.64 -1.49
N MET A 111 -9.42 3.93 -2.06
CA MET A 111 -9.98 4.24 -3.39
C MET A 111 -10.56 5.67 -3.44
N PHE A 112 -11.07 6.18 -2.31
CA PHE A 112 -11.53 7.56 -2.17
C PHE A 112 -10.40 8.51 -1.77
N ALA A 113 -9.69 8.18 -0.67
CA ALA A 113 -8.85 9.13 0.07
C ALA A 113 -7.73 9.78 -0.77
N TYR A 114 -7.10 9.03 -1.67
CA TYR A 114 -5.93 9.53 -2.40
C TYR A 114 -6.30 10.61 -3.43
N ASN A 115 -7.41 10.44 -4.13
CA ASN A 115 -7.89 11.46 -5.07
C ASN A 115 -8.36 12.72 -4.34
N ASP A 116 -9.00 12.56 -3.18
CA ASP A 116 -9.42 13.69 -2.34
C ASP A 116 -8.19 14.50 -1.86
N ALA A 117 -7.21 13.81 -1.28
CA ALA A 117 -5.96 14.42 -0.86
C ALA A 117 -5.20 15.09 -2.01
N ALA A 118 -5.15 14.48 -3.20
CA ALA A 118 -4.49 15.06 -4.37
C ALA A 118 -5.18 16.35 -4.85
N ARG A 119 -6.52 16.40 -4.85
CA ARG A 119 -7.27 17.62 -5.21
C ARG A 119 -6.98 18.77 -4.26
N TYR A 120 -6.83 18.49 -2.96
CA TYR A 120 -6.45 19.51 -1.98
C TYR A 120 -4.98 19.93 -2.11
N ARG A 121 -4.06 18.95 -2.15
CA ARG A 121 -2.61 19.19 -2.12
C ARG A 121 -2.08 19.83 -3.40
N LEU A 122 -2.59 19.44 -4.56
CA LEU A 122 -2.08 19.84 -5.89
C LEU A 122 -3.07 20.66 -6.70
N GLY A 123 -4.36 20.62 -6.36
CA GLY A 123 -5.44 21.30 -7.07
C GLY A 123 -6.36 20.34 -7.84
N VAL A 124 -7.54 20.83 -8.19
CA VAL A 124 -8.61 20.04 -8.81
C VAL A 124 -8.22 19.39 -10.14
N ASN A 125 -7.30 20.01 -10.87
CA ASN A 125 -6.79 19.55 -12.16
C ASN A 125 -5.40 18.89 -12.06
N TYR A 126 -5.00 18.36 -10.89
CA TYR A 126 -3.68 17.73 -10.68
C TYR A 126 -3.34 16.64 -11.71
N GLN A 127 -4.34 15.97 -12.27
CA GLN A 127 -4.19 14.93 -13.30
C GLN A 127 -3.66 15.48 -14.63
N GLN A 128 -3.68 16.79 -14.83
CA GLN A 128 -3.14 17.45 -16.02
C GLN A 128 -1.64 17.75 -15.89
N LEU A 129 -1.07 17.64 -14.68
CA LEU A 129 0.37 17.84 -14.45
C LEU A 129 1.19 16.82 -15.26
N PRO A 130 2.34 17.19 -15.84
CA PRO A 130 3.11 16.30 -16.72
C PRO A 130 3.48 14.94 -16.12
N CYS A 131 3.74 14.87 -14.81
CA CYS A 131 4.06 13.63 -14.09
C CYS A 131 2.84 12.75 -13.79
N ASN A 132 1.63 13.31 -13.81
CA ASN A 132 0.39 12.63 -13.45
C ASN A 132 -0.49 12.31 -14.65
N ARG A 133 -0.32 13.04 -15.77
CA ARG A 133 -1.17 12.87 -16.95
C ARG A 133 -1.02 11.48 -17.54
N ALA A 134 -2.14 10.89 -17.91
CA ALA A 134 -2.13 9.62 -18.63
C ALA A 134 -1.34 9.76 -19.93
N ILE A 135 -0.48 8.78 -20.22
CA ILE A 135 0.23 8.69 -21.50
C ILE A 135 -0.74 8.28 -22.62
N SER A 136 -1.73 7.44 -22.30
CA SER A 136 -2.79 7.07 -23.23
C SER A 136 -3.74 8.25 -23.47
N PRO A 137 -4.27 8.42 -24.70
CA PRO A 137 -5.28 9.44 -24.97
C PRO A 137 -6.50 9.30 -24.03
N VAL A 138 -6.86 10.38 -23.35
CA VAL A 138 -8.05 10.46 -22.52
C VAL A 138 -9.01 11.46 -23.16
N TYR A 139 -10.24 11.01 -23.44
CA TYR A 139 -11.30 11.86 -23.96
C TYR A 139 -12.50 11.79 -23.03
N SER A 140 -12.61 12.78 -22.14
CA SER A 140 -13.68 12.91 -21.15
C SER A 140 -14.37 14.26 -21.36
N PRO A 141 -15.19 14.40 -22.42
CA PRO A 141 -15.78 15.68 -22.78
C PRO A 141 -16.84 16.15 -21.76
N TYR A 142 -17.06 15.47 -20.65
CA TYR A 142 -18.01 15.87 -19.61
C TYR A 142 -17.30 16.32 -18.31
N GLN A 143 -15.96 16.31 -18.27
CA GLN A 143 -15.17 16.96 -17.23
C GLN A 143 -14.55 18.24 -17.80
N ARG A 144 -14.85 19.39 -17.18
CA ARG A 144 -14.50 20.73 -17.67
C ARG A 144 -14.07 21.64 -16.53
N ASP A 145 -13.37 22.70 -16.91
CA ASP A 145 -13.05 23.85 -16.07
C ASP A 145 -12.22 23.46 -14.84
N GLY A 146 -12.34 24.23 -13.76
CA GLY A 146 -11.55 24.07 -12.55
C GLY A 146 -10.29 24.94 -12.55
N PHE A 147 -9.80 25.25 -11.35
CA PHE A 147 -8.60 26.06 -11.18
C PHE A 147 -7.40 25.42 -11.89
N MET A 148 -6.58 26.26 -12.54
CA MET A 148 -5.40 25.83 -13.30
C MET A 148 -5.71 24.75 -14.36
N THR A 149 -6.77 24.95 -15.14
CA THR A 149 -7.02 24.14 -16.34
C THR A 149 -5.93 24.40 -17.39
N PHE A 150 -5.33 23.35 -17.92
CA PHE A 150 -4.37 23.36 -19.01
C PHE A 150 -5.08 23.09 -20.34
N GLY A 151 -4.44 23.50 -21.44
CA GLY A 151 -4.94 23.23 -22.80
C GLY A 151 -6.18 24.05 -23.17
N ASP A 152 -6.99 23.51 -24.07
CA ASP A 152 -8.19 24.17 -24.61
C ASP A 152 -9.48 23.77 -23.89
N ASN A 153 -9.41 22.92 -22.86
CA ASN A 153 -10.56 22.41 -22.12
C ASN A 153 -11.63 21.78 -23.04
N TYR A 154 -11.17 21.08 -24.10
CA TYR A 154 -12.00 20.47 -25.16
C TYR A 154 -12.81 21.48 -26.01
N GLY A 155 -12.48 22.77 -25.95
CA GLY A 155 -13.08 23.80 -26.79
C GLY A 155 -14.61 23.82 -26.77
N GLY A 156 -15.22 23.80 -27.97
CA GLY A 156 -16.68 23.84 -28.15
C GLY A 156 -17.38 22.47 -28.09
N ASP A 157 -16.69 21.41 -27.69
CA ASP A 157 -17.30 20.08 -27.61
C ASP A 157 -18.44 20.03 -26.58
N PRO A 158 -19.55 19.31 -26.85
CA PRO A 158 -20.64 19.14 -25.90
C PRO A 158 -20.14 18.61 -24.55
N ASN A 159 -20.58 19.25 -23.46
CA ASN A 159 -20.13 18.93 -22.09
C ASN A 159 -20.99 17.89 -21.34
N TYR A 160 -21.77 17.10 -22.07
CA TYR A 160 -22.70 16.11 -21.53
C TYR A 160 -22.64 14.79 -22.33
N VAL A 161 -23.07 13.70 -21.72
CA VAL A 161 -23.05 12.37 -22.37
C VAL A 161 -24.18 12.22 -23.39
N ARG A 162 -23.93 11.43 -24.45
CA ARG A 162 -24.92 11.10 -25.52
C ARG A 162 -25.43 12.31 -26.31
N SER A 163 -24.58 13.30 -26.54
CA SER A 163 -24.88 14.37 -27.49
C SER A 163 -24.83 13.86 -28.93
N ASP A 164 -25.86 14.17 -29.72
CA ASP A 164 -25.88 13.88 -31.16
C ASP A 164 -24.93 14.80 -31.95
N LEU A 165 -24.52 15.94 -31.38
CA LEU A 165 -23.62 16.90 -32.01
C LEU A 165 -22.20 16.33 -32.17
N LYS A 166 -21.76 15.49 -31.23
CA LYS A 166 -20.48 14.78 -31.28
C LYS A 166 -20.61 13.44 -30.55
N PRO A 167 -20.98 12.37 -31.26
CA PRO A 167 -21.15 11.06 -30.66
C PRO A 167 -19.84 10.54 -30.04
N VAL A 168 -19.93 10.02 -28.81
CA VAL A 168 -18.81 9.40 -28.09
C VAL A 168 -18.95 7.89 -28.13
N ALA A 169 -17.94 7.20 -28.65
CA ALA A 169 -17.89 5.74 -28.61
C ALA A 169 -17.31 5.28 -27.27
N PHE A 170 -18.12 4.58 -26.48
CA PHE A 170 -17.65 3.92 -25.26
C PHE A 170 -17.15 2.52 -25.61
N VAL A 171 -15.92 2.21 -25.19
CA VAL A 171 -15.41 0.82 -25.24
C VAL A 171 -16.12 0.02 -24.14
N GLY A 172 -16.37 -1.28 -24.36
CA GLY A 172 -17.06 -2.16 -23.42
C GLY A 172 -18.58 -2.08 -23.47
N SER A 173 -19.28 -2.97 -22.74
CA SER A 173 -20.73 -2.92 -22.60
C SER A 173 -21.15 -1.79 -21.65
N GLN A 174 -22.31 -1.18 -21.93
CA GLN A 174 -22.86 -0.09 -21.11
C GLN A 174 -23.29 -0.63 -19.72
N GLY A 175 -22.76 -0.04 -18.65
CA GLY A 175 -23.18 -0.31 -17.26
C GLY A 175 -22.09 -0.90 -16.38
N ALA A 176 -22.34 -0.94 -15.06
CA ALA A 176 -21.44 -1.52 -14.05
C ALA A 176 -21.08 -2.99 -14.32
N SER A 177 -21.92 -3.70 -15.08
CA SER A 177 -21.77 -5.11 -15.45
C SER A 177 -20.88 -5.37 -16.67
N GLY A 178 -20.43 -4.33 -17.38
CA GLY A 178 -19.72 -4.53 -18.66
C GLY A 178 -18.25 -4.93 -18.57
N TYR A 179 -17.66 -4.81 -17.38
CA TYR A 179 -16.24 -5.09 -17.12
C TYR A 179 -16.01 -6.16 -16.05
N ALA A 180 -17.04 -6.51 -15.28
CA ALA A 180 -16.99 -7.65 -14.37
C ALA A 180 -17.15 -8.92 -15.21
N LEU A 181 -16.04 -9.61 -15.51
CA LEU A 181 -16.07 -10.92 -16.18
C LEU A 181 -16.69 -12.04 -15.31
N GLY A 182 -17.24 -11.75 -14.14
CA GLY A 182 -17.93 -12.74 -13.32
C GLY A 182 -18.63 -12.14 -12.12
N GLY A 183 -19.85 -12.61 -11.85
CA GLY A 183 -20.59 -12.36 -10.62
C GLY A 183 -19.96 -13.09 -9.43
N HIS A 184 -18.73 -12.71 -9.07
CA HIS A 184 -17.98 -13.39 -8.02
C HIS A 184 -18.42 -13.02 -6.59
N GLU A 185 -19.15 -11.91 -6.42
CA GLU A 185 -19.57 -11.45 -5.10
C GLU A 185 -21.05 -11.03 -5.18
N GLU A 186 -21.95 -11.93 -4.74
CA GLU A 186 -23.31 -11.56 -4.39
C GLU A 186 -23.33 -11.12 -2.92
N TRP A 187 -23.57 -9.83 -2.69
CA TRP A 187 -23.63 -9.27 -1.35
C TRP A 187 -24.94 -9.65 -0.66
N VAL A 188 -24.86 -10.49 0.38
CA VAL A 188 -25.99 -10.83 1.24
C VAL A 188 -25.74 -10.24 2.64
N GLY A 189 -26.58 -9.31 3.06
CA GLY A 189 -26.45 -8.68 4.37
C GLY A 189 -27.32 -7.46 4.58
N ARG A 190 -27.03 -6.71 5.65
CA ARG A 190 -27.62 -5.40 5.92
C ARG A 190 -26.49 -4.39 6.13
N VAL A 191 -26.75 -3.14 5.78
CA VAL A 191 -25.82 -2.05 6.11
C VAL A 191 -25.70 -1.94 7.63
N CYS A 192 -24.48 -2.02 8.15
CA CYS A 192 -24.18 -1.92 9.57
C CYS A 192 -22.80 -1.29 9.80
N GLY A 193 -22.59 -0.73 10.98
CA GLY A 193 -21.23 -0.46 11.48
C GLY A 193 -20.63 -1.77 11.97
N PHE A 194 -19.50 -2.17 11.41
CA PHE A 194 -18.79 -3.38 11.79
C PHE A 194 -17.37 -3.05 12.21
N THR A 195 -16.93 -3.65 13.32
CA THR A 195 -15.55 -3.59 13.81
C THR A 195 -15.15 -5.01 14.19
N SER A 196 -14.03 -5.49 13.67
CA SER A 196 -13.47 -6.78 14.09
C SER A 196 -13.02 -6.73 15.54
N GLN A 197 -13.02 -7.89 16.19
CA GLN A 197 -12.42 -8.06 17.51
C GLN A 197 -11.07 -8.74 17.36
N VAL A 198 -10.13 -8.42 18.24
CA VAL A 198 -8.86 -9.14 18.32
C VAL A 198 -9.12 -10.53 18.89
N VAL A 199 -8.75 -11.55 18.13
CA VAL A 199 -8.90 -12.97 18.48
C VAL A 199 -7.56 -13.69 18.42
N GLU A 200 -7.52 -14.94 18.90
CA GLU A 200 -6.28 -15.74 18.91
C GLU A 200 -5.67 -15.92 17.51
N ASP A 201 -6.52 -16.03 16.48
CA ASP A 201 -6.08 -16.18 15.09
C ASP A 201 -5.28 -14.98 14.58
N ASP A 202 -5.43 -13.79 15.19
CA ASP A 202 -4.66 -12.60 14.84
C ASP A 202 -3.20 -12.70 15.27
N PHE A 203 -2.89 -13.55 16.24
CA PHE A 203 -1.52 -13.75 16.72
C PHE A 203 -0.79 -14.86 15.96
N VAL A 204 -1.50 -15.80 15.32
CA VAL A 204 -0.91 -17.00 14.67
C VAL A 204 0.21 -16.63 13.69
N GLN A 205 -0.03 -15.65 12.80
CA GLN A 205 0.98 -15.26 11.81
C GLN A 205 2.14 -14.47 12.41
N ALA A 206 1.89 -13.71 13.48
CA ALA A 206 2.98 -13.05 14.22
C ALA A 206 3.89 -14.09 14.91
N ARG A 207 3.34 -15.20 15.44
CA ARG A 207 4.17 -16.28 16.02
C ARG A 207 5.00 -16.96 14.95
N ALA A 208 4.37 -17.28 13.81
CA ALA A 208 5.08 -17.84 12.67
C ALA A 208 6.22 -16.92 12.20
N PHE A 209 6.02 -15.59 12.22
CA PHE A 209 7.06 -14.63 11.90
C PHE A 209 8.18 -14.60 12.94
N TRP A 210 7.86 -14.68 14.24
CA TRP A 210 8.86 -14.81 15.30
C TRP A 210 9.74 -16.05 15.11
N ASP A 211 9.15 -17.19 14.73
CA ASP A 211 9.89 -18.41 14.42
C ASP A 211 10.78 -18.25 13.19
N VAL A 212 10.32 -17.52 12.16
CA VAL A 212 11.12 -17.18 10.98
C VAL A 212 12.34 -16.33 11.36
N LEU A 213 12.18 -15.32 12.21
CA LEU A 213 13.31 -14.53 12.72
C LEU A 213 14.32 -15.42 13.46
N GLY A 214 13.85 -16.44 14.20
CA GLY A 214 14.73 -17.40 14.89
C GLY A 214 15.58 -18.26 13.96
N GLN A 215 15.28 -18.32 12.66
CA GLN A 215 16.09 -19.04 11.67
C GLN A 215 17.35 -18.25 11.26
N GLN A 216 17.39 -16.95 11.55
CA GLN A 216 18.53 -16.09 11.26
C GLN A 216 19.15 -15.62 12.59
N PRO A 217 20.41 -15.98 12.89
CA PRO A 217 21.05 -15.61 14.15
C PRO A 217 21.02 -14.09 14.40
N GLY A 218 20.57 -13.69 15.58
CA GLY A 218 20.56 -12.29 16.03
C GLY A 218 19.31 -11.49 15.67
N GLU A 219 18.43 -11.98 14.79
CA GLU A 219 17.23 -11.22 14.38
C GLU A 219 16.17 -11.13 15.50
N GLN A 220 16.02 -12.20 16.29
CA GLN A 220 15.14 -12.19 17.45
C GLN A 220 15.63 -11.21 18.53
N GLU A 221 16.95 -11.20 18.79
CA GLU A 221 17.58 -10.26 19.70
C GLU A 221 17.46 -8.81 19.20
N ALA A 222 17.67 -8.59 17.90
CA ALA A 222 17.52 -7.28 17.27
C ALA A 222 16.08 -6.77 17.37
N LEU A 223 15.07 -7.63 17.14
CA LEU A 223 13.67 -7.24 17.32
C LEU A 223 13.38 -6.81 18.76
N VAL A 224 13.82 -7.60 19.74
CA VAL A 224 13.67 -7.26 21.17
C VAL A 224 14.35 -5.94 21.48
N TYR A 225 15.59 -5.76 21.03
CA TYR A 225 16.34 -4.52 21.22
C TYR A 225 15.58 -3.30 20.67
N ASN A 226 15.10 -3.39 19.43
CA ASN A 226 14.36 -2.31 18.78
C ASN A 226 13.07 -1.96 19.54
N ILE A 227 12.33 -2.98 19.99
CA ILE A 227 11.11 -2.78 20.78
C ILE A 227 11.44 -2.09 22.10
N VAL A 228 12.49 -2.54 22.81
CA VAL A 228 12.89 -1.99 24.11
C VAL A 228 13.36 -0.54 23.99
N GLN A 229 14.17 -0.22 22.97
CA GLN A 229 14.65 1.15 22.71
C GLN A 229 13.48 2.15 22.57
N HIS A 230 12.41 1.74 21.89
CA HIS A 230 11.22 2.60 21.74
C HIS A 230 10.29 2.54 22.97
N LEU A 231 9.96 1.34 23.44
CA LEU A 231 8.99 1.12 24.51
C LEU A 231 9.51 1.58 25.88
N GLY A 232 10.83 1.60 26.09
CA GLY A 232 11.45 1.97 27.36
C GLY A 232 11.08 3.37 27.85
N GLY A 233 10.78 4.31 26.94
CA GLY A 233 10.32 5.66 27.26
C GLY A 233 8.83 5.77 27.62
N ALA A 234 8.06 4.68 27.49
CA ALA A 234 6.63 4.68 27.78
C ALA A 234 6.33 4.61 29.29
N ARG A 235 5.07 4.89 29.65
CA ARG A 235 4.61 4.79 31.03
C ARG A 235 4.49 3.33 31.48
N PRO A 236 4.63 3.03 32.79
CA PRO A 236 4.51 1.66 33.31
C PRO A 236 3.20 0.94 32.93
N GLU A 237 2.08 1.65 32.84
CA GLU A 237 0.80 1.03 32.47
C GLU A 237 0.77 0.56 31.00
N VAL A 238 1.59 1.17 30.14
CA VAL A 238 1.77 0.77 28.74
C VAL A 238 2.70 -0.45 28.66
N HIS A 239 3.74 -0.50 29.49
CA HIS A 239 4.66 -1.63 29.57
C HIS A 239 3.92 -2.93 29.86
N GLU A 240 3.10 -2.97 30.92
CA GLU A 240 2.38 -4.20 31.30
C GLU A 240 1.43 -4.69 30.20
N LYS A 241 0.74 -3.77 29.51
CA LYS A 241 -0.12 -4.12 28.38
C LYS A 241 0.68 -4.64 27.18
N ALA A 242 1.82 -4.01 26.88
CA ALA A 242 2.69 -4.43 25.80
C ALA A 242 3.30 -5.82 26.07
N PHE A 243 3.77 -6.09 27.28
CA PHE A 243 4.28 -7.41 27.66
C PHE A 243 3.21 -8.48 27.48
N GLY A 244 2.00 -8.21 27.97
CA GLY A 244 0.85 -9.10 27.78
C GLY A 244 0.57 -9.39 26.30
N MET A 245 0.53 -8.35 25.46
CA MET A 245 0.31 -8.50 24.01
C MET A 245 1.42 -9.31 23.33
N PHE A 246 2.69 -9.01 23.58
CA PHE A 246 3.81 -9.75 22.98
C PHE A 246 3.89 -11.20 23.49
N SER A 247 3.40 -11.47 24.70
CA SER A 247 3.30 -12.83 25.24
C SER A 247 2.25 -13.69 24.52
N LEU A 248 1.23 -13.07 23.88
CA LEU A 248 0.28 -13.77 23.00
C LEU A 248 0.94 -14.20 21.68
N VAL A 249 2.01 -13.51 21.25
CA VAL A 249 2.83 -13.93 20.11
C VAL A 249 3.79 -15.03 20.51
N SER A 250 4.54 -14.83 21.59
CA SER A 250 5.43 -15.83 22.16
C SER A 250 5.72 -15.47 23.62
N PRO A 251 5.53 -16.39 24.58
CA PRO A 251 5.89 -16.15 25.98
C PRO A 251 7.35 -15.71 26.15
N ASP A 252 8.27 -16.31 25.37
CA ASP A 252 9.70 -15.94 25.36
C ASP A 252 9.90 -14.48 24.91
N LEU A 253 9.22 -14.05 23.85
CA LEU A 253 9.30 -12.67 23.37
C LEU A 253 8.84 -11.67 24.44
N GLY A 254 7.68 -11.94 25.05
CA GLY A 254 7.14 -11.09 26.12
C GLY A 254 8.08 -11.01 27.33
N GLU A 255 8.65 -12.14 27.75
CA GLU A 255 9.59 -12.22 28.87
C GLU A 255 10.91 -11.48 28.56
N LYS A 256 11.48 -11.67 27.38
CA LYS A 256 12.70 -10.98 26.94
C LYS A 256 12.53 -9.46 26.97
N ILE A 257 11.43 -8.94 26.42
CA ILE A 257 11.15 -7.50 26.43
C ILE A 257 10.97 -6.98 27.86
N LYS A 258 10.20 -7.70 28.69
CA LYS A 258 9.98 -7.32 30.09
C LYS A 258 11.28 -7.26 30.88
N ASN A 259 12.10 -8.32 30.80
CA ASN A 259 13.36 -8.40 31.52
C ASN A 259 14.33 -7.31 31.09
N ALA A 260 14.40 -7.01 29.78
CA ALA A 260 15.24 -5.93 29.27
C ALA A 260 14.82 -4.56 29.82
N ILE A 261 13.53 -4.21 29.79
CA ILE A 261 13.05 -2.93 30.33
C ILE A 261 13.30 -2.85 31.85
N GLN A 262 13.05 -3.91 32.60
CA GLN A 262 13.23 -3.93 34.05
C GLN A 262 14.71 -3.89 34.48
N ALA A 263 15.61 -4.45 33.67
CA ALA A 263 17.06 -4.35 33.88
C ALA A 263 17.60 -2.92 33.65
N GLY A 264 16.76 -1.98 33.22
CA GLY A 264 17.17 -0.61 32.92
C GLY A 264 18.02 -0.53 31.66
N TYR A 265 17.80 -1.45 30.71
CA TYR A 265 18.46 -1.45 29.41
C TYR A 265 18.22 -0.10 28.74
N LYS A 266 19.26 0.74 28.73
CA LYS A 266 19.36 1.98 27.95
C LYS A 266 20.24 1.69 26.76
#